data_AF-A0AAW1FII4-F1
#
_entry.id   AF-A0AAW1FII4-F1
#
_cell.length_a   1.000
_cell.length_b   1.000
_cell.length_c   1.000
_cell.angle_alpha   90.00
_cell.angle_beta   90.00
_cell.angle_gamma   90.00
#
_symmetry.space_group_name_H-M   'P 1'
#
loop_
_entity.id
_entity.type
_entity.pdbx_description
1 polymer ?
#
loop_
_entity_poly.entity_id
_entity_poly.type
_entity_poly.pdbx_seq_one_letter_code
_entity_poly.pdbx_strand_id
1 'polypeptide(L)'
;MAFKVFSRLTAVTLRLNPHPAAFSALSSGGRLTVEHDRQNRRFTVSPDSGADCAVLLYRFTGEKEVDLMSTFVPETFRGHGVAALLSQAAMDFLVEENLKAHVSCWYIKKYIEENPRQRYEQRVIT
;
A
#
# COMPACT_ATOMS: atom_id res chain seq x y z
N MET A 1 -46.12 8.36 49.41
CA MET A 1 -46.29 7.97 48.01
C MET A 1 -45.27 8.75 47.18
N ALA A 2 -44.44 8.04 46.41
CA ALA A 2 -43.53 8.49 45.34
C ALA A 2 -42.38 9.46 45.69
N PHE A 3 -41.13 9.01 45.85
CA PHE A 3 -40.13 8.48 44.89
C PHE A 3 -39.15 9.57 44.39
N LYS A 4 -37.94 9.48 44.94
CA LYS A 4 -36.68 10.14 44.57
C LYS A 4 -36.37 10.00 43.07
N VAL A 5 -35.79 11.03 42.46
CA VAL A 5 -34.70 10.87 41.48
C VAL A 5 -33.69 12.00 41.63
N PHE A 6 -32.42 11.59 41.68
CA PHE A 6 -31.24 12.41 41.89
C PHE A 6 -30.76 13.11 40.61
N SER A 7 -30.33 14.34 40.80
CA SER A 7 -29.56 15.18 39.87
C SER A 7 -28.16 14.62 39.63
N ARG A 8 -27.60 14.73 38.40
CA ARG A 8 -26.20 15.12 38.10
C ARG A 8 -25.99 15.51 36.62
N LEU A 9 -25.89 16.84 36.42
CA LEU A 9 -24.98 17.65 35.58
C LEU A 9 -24.21 17.07 34.36
N THR A 10 -24.41 17.79 33.23
CA THR A 10 -23.44 18.33 32.23
C THR A 10 -22.45 17.42 31.48
N ALA A 11 -22.52 17.46 30.14
CA ALA A 11 -21.41 17.92 29.27
C ALA A 11 -21.87 18.05 27.79
N VAL A 12 -21.45 19.14 27.16
CA VAL A 12 -21.62 19.49 25.73
C VAL A 12 -20.50 18.85 24.90
N THR A 13 -20.70 18.80 23.57
CA THR A 13 -19.76 18.51 22.45
C THR A 13 -19.77 17.06 21.95
N LEU A 14 -19.66 16.73 20.66
CA LEU A 14 -19.23 17.44 19.45
C LEU A 14 -19.82 16.65 18.25
N ARG A 15 -20.38 17.32 17.22
CA ARG A 15 -20.71 16.66 15.94
C ARG A 15 -19.42 16.41 15.16
N LEU A 16 -19.13 15.17 14.77
CA LEU A 16 -18.30 14.90 13.59
C LEU A 16 -18.82 13.68 12.81
N ASN A 17 -19.30 14.06 11.62
CA ASN A 17 -19.50 13.39 10.33
C ASN A 17 -19.35 11.86 10.13
N PRO A 18 -20.17 11.30 9.22
CA PRO A 18 -20.13 9.89 8.82
C PRO A 18 -19.41 9.65 7.46
N HIS A 19 -18.90 8.42 7.27
CA HIS A 19 -18.50 7.72 6.01
C HIS A 19 -17.06 7.96 5.48
N PRO A 20 -16.43 7.00 4.73
CA PRO A 20 -17.05 5.85 4.04
C PRO A 20 -16.34 4.47 4.13
N ALA A 21 -17.16 3.44 3.86
CA ALA A 21 -16.85 2.20 3.13
C ALA A 21 -15.61 1.38 3.55
N ALA A 22 -15.72 0.69 4.69
CA ALA A 22 -15.00 -0.57 4.87
C ALA A 22 -15.62 -1.63 3.93
N PHE A 23 -14.99 -1.88 2.78
CA PHE A 23 -15.26 -3.06 1.96
C PHE A 23 -14.71 -4.31 2.67
N SER A 24 -15.46 -4.79 3.65
CA SER A 24 -15.23 -6.09 4.29
C SER A 24 -15.77 -7.19 3.38
N ALA A 25 -15.05 -7.47 2.30
CA ALA A 25 -15.21 -8.73 1.57
C ALA A 25 -14.52 -9.85 2.37
N LEU A 26 -15.32 -10.65 3.08
CA LEU A 26 -14.87 -11.90 3.69
C LEU A 26 -14.55 -12.90 2.58
N SER A 27 -13.27 -13.22 2.41
CA SER A 27 -12.80 -14.44 1.78
C SER A 27 -11.70 -15.02 2.66
N SER A 28 -11.95 -16.21 3.22
CA SER A 28 -10.95 -16.97 3.97
C SER A 28 -9.83 -17.41 3.04
N GLY A 29 -8.73 -16.68 3.09
CA GLY A 29 -7.45 -16.92 2.44
C GLY A 29 -6.57 -15.74 2.84
N GLY A 30 -5.45 -15.98 3.52
CA GLY A 30 -4.66 -14.91 4.15
C GLY A 30 -4.47 -13.71 3.22
N ARG A 31 -5.00 -12.55 3.60
CA ARG A 31 -4.88 -11.31 2.82
C ARG A 31 -3.43 -10.83 2.92
N LEU A 32 -2.60 -11.24 1.97
CA LEU A 32 -1.26 -10.69 1.80
C LEU A 32 -1.39 -9.18 1.66
N THR A 33 -0.88 -8.45 2.66
CA THR A 33 -0.94 -6.99 2.73
C THR A 33 0.44 -6.43 2.43
N VAL A 34 0.50 -5.40 1.60
CA VAL A 34 1.75 -4.70 1.31
C VAL A 34 1.95 -3.61 2.37
N GLU A 35 3.09 -3.65 3.05
CA GLU A 35 3.55 -2.59 3.92
C GLU A 35 4.48 -1.65 3.16
N HIS A 36 4.34 -0.34 3.34
CA HIS A 36 5.24 0.67 2.76
C HIS A 36 6.12 1.29 3.84
N ASP A 37 7.37 0.83 3.91
CA ASP A 37 8.40 1.35 4.80
C ASP A 37 9.15 2.48 4.09
N ARG A 38 8.65 3.72 4.25
CA ARG A 38 9.21 4.93 3.63
C ARG A 38 10.62 5.24 4.10
N GLN A 39 10.96 4.91 5.35
CA GLN A 39 12.27 5.21 5.94
C GLN A 39 13.35 4.36 5.26
N ASN A 40 13.07 3.08 5.07
CA ASN A 40 13.98 2.15 4.38
C ASN A 40 13.74 2.10 2.86
N ARG A 41 12.78 2.88 2.36
CA ARG A 41 12.41 3.00 0.93
C ARG A 41 12.15 1.66 0.29
N ARG A 42 11.22 0.91 0.91
CA ARG A 42 10.84 -0.42 0.45
C ARG A 42 9.37 -0.70 0.64
N PHE A 43 8.86 -1.58 -0.20
CA PHE A 43 7.55 -2.20 -0.02
C PHE A 43 7.77 -3.66 0.34
N THR A 44 7.03 -4.18 1.32
CA THR A 44 7.22 -5.54 1.83
C THR A 44 5.90 -6.28 1.94
N VAL A 45 5.96 -7.59 1.69
CA VAL A 45 4.88 -8.52 2.01
C VAL A 45 5.48 -9.62 2.89
N SER A 46 4.93 -9.77 4.08
CA SER A 46 5.33 -10.78 5.06
C SER A 46 4.10 -11.58 5.47
N PRO A 47 4.25 -12.88 5.81
CA PRO A 47 3.20 -13.62 6.47
C PRO A 47 3.18 -13.25 7.96
N ASP A 48 2.02 -13.33 8.61
CA ASP A 48 1.82 -12.93 10.02
C ASP A 48 2.82 -13.56 11.03
N SER A 49 3.54 -14.63 10.67
CA SER A 49 4.45 -15.33 11.59
C SER A 49 5.69 -15.96 10.94
N GLY A 50 6.18 -15.43 9.81
CA GLY A 50 7.35 -16.00 9.11
C GLY A 50 8.54 -15.05 8.95
N ALA A 51 9.72 -15.65 8.70
CA ALA A 51 10.96 -14.93 8.41
C ALA A 51 11.09 -14.53 6.92
N ASP A 52 10.33 -15.17 6.04
CA ASP A 52 10.34 -14.88 4.61
C ASP A 52 9.58 -13.59 4.33
N CYS A 53 10.20 -12.67 3.59
CA CYS A 53 9.62 -11.39 3.23
C CYS A 53 9.91 -11.11 1.75
N ALA A 54 8.86 -10.86 0.97
CA ALA A 54 9.00 -10.33 -0.38
C ALA A 54 9.21 -8.81 -0.30
N VAL A 55 10.11 -8.27 -1.12
CA VAL A 55 10.51 -6.87 -1.04
C VAL A 55 10.66 -6.23 -2.41
N LEU A 56 10.25 -4.97 -2.54
CA LEU A 56 10.57 -4.07 -3.64
C LEU A 56 11.33 -2.87 -3.10
N LEU A 57 12.48 -2.55 -3.69
CA LEU A 57 13.34 -1.45 -3.26
C LEU A 57 13.26 -0.29 -4.25
N TYR A 58 13.26 0.93 -3.71
CA TYR A 58 13.39 2.15 -4.49
C TYR A 58 14.35 3.15 -3.83
N ARG A 59 14.74 4.16 -4.59
CA ARG A 59 15.51 5.32 -4.09
C ARG A 59 15.00 6.60 -4.72
N PHE A 60 15.20 7.72 -4.05
CA PHE A 60 15.02 9.03 -4.67
C PHE A 60 16.24 9.36 -5.53
N THR A 61 16.00 9.82 -6.75
CA THR A 61 17.03 10.34 -7.68
C THR A 61 16.95 11.86 -7.83
N GLY A 62 15.87 12.46 -7.33
CA GLY A 62 15.64 13.91 -7.25
C GLY A 62 14.50 14.23 -6.28
N GLU A 63 14.09 15.49 -6.22
CA GLU A 63 13.05 15.95 -5.28
C GLU A 63 11.68 15.27 -5.52
N LYS A 64 11.33 15.01 -6.79
CA LYS A 64 10.08 14.35 -7.20
C LYS A 64 10.31 13.17 -8.12
N GLU A 65 11.49 12.57 -8.02
CA GLU A 65 11.92 11.50 -8.91
C GLU A 65 12.49 10.34 -8.10
N VAL A 66 12.10 9.13 -8.49
CA VAL A 66 12.58 7.89 -7.90
C VAL A 66 13.07 6.92 -8.96
N ASP A 67 13.83 5.94 -8.52
CA ASP A 67 14.22 4.77 -9.30
C ASP A 67 13.68 3.51 -8.61
N LEU A 68 12.81 2.77 -9.31
CA LEU A 68 12.29 1.48 -8.87
C LEU A 68 13.29 0.38 -9.25
N MET A 69 14.11 -0.03 -8.28
CA MET A 69 15.39 -0.72 -8.55
C MET A 69 15.26 -2.22 -8.68
N SER A 70 14.62 -2.88 -7.71
CA SER A 70 14.61 -4.34 -7.64
C SER A 70 13.37 -4.86 -6.94
N THR A 71 13.02 -6.10 -7.27
CA THR A 71 11.97 -6.86 -6.59
C THR A 71 12.53 -8.25 -6.30
N PHE A 72 12.36 -8.72 -5.07
CA PHE A 72 12.72 -10.06 -4.64
C PHE A 72 11.51 -10.74 -4.01
N VAL A 73 11.18 -11.94 -4.50
CA VAL A 73 10.09 -12.75 -3.98
C VAL A 73 10.65 -14.12 -3.60
N PRO A 74 10.66 -14.46 -2.29
CA PRO A 74 11.02 -15.80 -1.81
C PRO A 74 10.21 -16.89 -2.50
N GLU A 75 10.77 -18.10 -2.58
CA GLU A 75 10.13 -19.21 -3.28
C GLU A 75 8.75 -19.55 -2.72
N THR A 76 8.59 -19.43 -1.40
CA THR A 76 7.33 -19.61 -0.65
C THR A 76 6.20 -18.69 -1.12
N PHE A 77 6.52 -17.57 -1.78
CA PHE A 77 5.55 -16.60 -2.31
C PHE A 77 5.37 -16.67 -3.84
N ARG A 78 6.13 -17.50 -4.55
CA ARG A 78 6.03 -17.60 -6.00
C ARG A 78 4.71 -18.25 -6.41
N GLY A 79 4.19 -17.87 -7.58
CA GLY A 79 2.89 -18.34 -8.08
C GLY A 79 1.67 -17.67 -7.43
N HIS A 80 1.87 -16.84 -6.40
CA HIS A 80 0.78 -16.17 -5.68
C HIS A 80 0.58 -14.68 -6.04
N GLY A 81 1.23 -14.20 -7.11
CA GLY A 81 1.07 -12.82 -7.58
C GLY A 81 1.73 -11.74 -6.70
N VAL A 82 2.59 -12.11 -5.75
CA VAL A 82 3.20 -11.17 -4.78
C VAL A 82 4.04 -10.08 -5.45
N ALA A 83 4.79 -10.41 -6.51
CA ALA A 83 5.57 -9.42 -7.25
C ALA A 83 4.67 -8.37 -7.93
N ALA A 84 3.50 -8.78 -8.44
CA ALA A 84 2.52 -7.88 -9.03
C ALA A 84 1.88 -6.98 -7.95
N LEU A 85 1.57 -7.52 -6.77
CA LEU A 85 1.06 -6.72 -5.63
C LEU A 85 2.06 -5.64 -5.20
N LEU A 86 3.34 -6.01 -5.05
CA LEU A 86 4.41 -5.04 -4.74
C LEU A 86 4.53 -3.97 -5.82
N SER A 87 4.50 -4.38 -7.09
CA SER A 87 4.61 -3.46 -8.23
C SER A 87 3.42 -2.50 -8.29
N GLN A 88 2.20 -3.00 -8.02
CA GLN A 88 1.01 -2.17 -7.95
C GLN A 88 1.14 -1.11 -6.85
N ALA A 89 1.52 -1.51 -5.64
CA ALA A 89 1.69 -0.59 -4.52
C ALA A 89 2.74 0.48 -4.80
N ALA A 90 3.86 0.11 -5.42
CA ALA A 90 4.88 1.06 -5.83
C ALA A 90 4.36 2.07 -6.87
N MET A 91 3.60 1.62 -7.87
CA MET A 91 3.04 2.52 -8.89
C MET A 91 1.92 3.41 -8.34
N ASP A 92 1.10 2.91 -7.42
CA ASP A 92 0.07 3.70 -6.74
C ASP A 92 0.71 4.80 -5.88
N PHE A 93 1.79 4.50 -5.16
CA PHE A 93 2.60 5.49 -4.43
C PHE A 93 3.10 6.62 -5.35
N LEU A 94 3.57 6.32 -6.57
CA LEU A 94 3.99 7.37 -7.51
C LEU A 94 2.84 8.30 -7.89
N VAL A 95 1.65 7.73 -8.09
CA VAL A 95 0.47 8.49 -8.49
C VAL A 95 0.01 9.39 -7.34
N GLU A 96 -0.09 8.84 -6.14
CA GLU A 96 -0.55 9.51 -4.92
C GLU A 96 0.36 10.69 -4.52
N GLU A 97 1.68 10.48 -4.57
CA GLU A 97 2.67 11.48 -4.18
C GLU A 97 3.11 12.38 -5.35
N ASN A 98 2.51 12.19 -6.52
CA ASN A 98 2.83 12.94 -7.73
C ASN A 98 4.33 12.87 -8.11
N LEU A 99 4.91 11.68 -8.01
CA LEU A 99 6.31 11.38 -8.33
C LEU A 99 6.45 10.86 -9.76
N LYS A 100 7.62 11.09 -10.35
CA LYS A 100 8.05 10.41 -11.57
C LYS A 100 9.04 9.30 -11.23
N ALA A 101 9.09 8.26 -12.05
CA ALA A 101 9.96 7.12 -11.81
C ALA A 101 10.75 6.71 -13.05
N HIS A 102 12.06 6.57 -12.87
CA HIS A 102 12.83 5.62 -13.67
C HIS A 102 12.55 4.21 -13.14
N VAL A 103 12.50 3.24 -14.05
CA VAL A 103 12.25 1.85 -13.69
C VAL A 103 13.47 1.04 -14.09
N SER A 104 14.39 0.78 -13.16
CA SER A 104 15.55 -0.09 -13.43
C SER A 104 15.20 -1.57 -13.35
N CYS A 105 14.19 -1.94 -12.55
CA CYS A 105 13.76 -3.32 -12.40
C CYS A 105 13.04 -3.85 -13.65
N TRP A 106 13.60 -4.90 -14.27
CA TRP A 106 13.00 -5.54 -15.45
C TRP A 106 11.57 -6.05 -15.19
N TYR A 107 11.29 -6.57 -13.99
CA TYR A 107 9.98 -7.12 -13.66
C TYR A 107 8.93 -6.03 -13.59
N ILE A 108 9.26 -4.87 -13.00
CA ILE A 108 8.33 -3.74 -12.89
C ILE A 108 8.04 -3.17 -14.28
N LYS A 109 9.06 -3.08 -15.17
CA LYS A 109 8.83 -2.72 -16.58
C LYS A 109 7.80 -3.66 -17.22
N LYS A 110 8.05 -4.97 -17.12
CA LYS A 110 7.15 -6.00 -17.62
C LYS A 110 5.74 -5.87 -17.04
N TYR A 111 5.63 -5.64 -15.72
CA TYR A 111 4.34 -5.45 -15.05
C TYR A 111 3.55 -4.28 -15.63
N ILE A 112 4.21 -3.14 -15.91
CA ILE A 112 3.58 -1.95 -16.50
C ILE A 112 3.11 -2.26 -17.93
N GLU A 113 3.93 -2.94 -18.73
CA GLU A 113 3.60 -3.36 -20.09
C GLU A 113 2.38 -4.31 -20.14
N GLU A 114 2.31 -5.26 -19.19
CA GLU A 114 1.20 -6.22 -19.08
C GLU A 114 -0.06 -5.60 -18.42
N ASN A 115 0.07 -4.45 -17.76
CA ASN A 115 -1.02 -3.76 -17.07
C ASN A 115 -1.08 -2.28 -17.48
N PRO A 116 -1.31 -1.97 -18.77
CA PRO A 116 -1.29 -0.60 -19.28
C PRO A 116 -2.43 0.20 -18.64
N ARG A 117 -2.07 1.06 -17.70
CA ARG A 117 -2.95 2.06 -17.11
C ARG A 117 -2.37 3.42 -17.44
N GLN A 118 -3.18 4.28 -18.06
CA GLN A 118 -2.75 5.62 -18.48
C GLN A 118 -2.06 6.41 -17.35
N ARG A 119 -2.57 6.28 -16.11
CA ARG A 119 -2.01 6.96 -14.93
C ARG A 119 -0.59 6.50 -14.56
N TYR A 120 -0.22 5.24 -14.87
CA TYR A 120 1.09 4.69 -14.56
C TYR A 120 2.11 5.11 -15.62
N GLU A 121 1.74 5.04 -16.88
CA GLU A 121 2.58 5.46 -18.01
C GLU A 121 3.01 6.93 -17.88
N GLN A 122 2.12 7.81 -17.42
CA GLN A 122 2.42 9.22 -17.19
C GLN A 122 3.44 9.48 -16.06
N ARG A 123 3.68 8.50 -15.18
CA ARG A 123 4.69 8.60 -14.12
C ARG A 123 6.05 8.06 -14.55
N VAL A 124 6.11 7.21 -15.57
CA VAL A 124 7.38 6.58 -15.99
C VAL A 124 8.17 7.55 -16.87
N ILE A 125 9.42 7.78 -16.51
CA ILE A 125 10.38 8.56 -17.29
C ILE A 125 11.49 7.63 -17.80
N THR A 126 11.87 7.84 -19.07
CA THR A 126 12.91 7.05 -19.75
C THR A 126 14.27 7.69 -19.55
#